data_AF-A0A7S1DDQ1-F1
#
_entry.id   AF-A0A7S1DDQ1-F1
#
_cell.length_a   1.000
_cell.length_b   1.000
_cell.length_c   1.000
_cell.angle_alpha   90.00
_cell.angle_beta   90.00
_cell.angle_gamma   90.00
#
_symmetry.space_group_name_H-M   'P 1'
#
loop_
_entity.id
_entity.type
_entity.pdbx_description
1 polymer ?
#
loop_
_entity_poly.entity_id
_entity_poly.type
_entity_poly.pdbx_seq_one_letter_code
_entity_poly.pdbx_strand_id
1 'polypeptide(L)'
;HEPFIPLCPEILHRRSQQLPLEAHPVPTSSNTFFYLQNGLLAAACVALAALAAGLTMGLLSLDPLMLRIKMRAGATDTEKKQAEKLLGLVQQHHLLLVTLLLMNSMANEALPLFLDKIVPSYVAVILSVTLVLFFGEIIPSAVFTGPNQMKIASMLSPVVQAVMCLLFPIA
;
A
#
# COMPACT_ATOMS: atom_id res chain seq x y z
N HIS A 1 23.60 38.84 42.75
CA HIS A 1 23.84 38.79 41.31
C HIS A 1 23.31 37.45 40.82
N GLU A 2 22.11 37.48 40.24
CA GLU A 2 21.39 36.35 39.61
C GLU A 2 22.22 35.66 38.49
N PRO A 3 21.76 34.53 37.92
CA PRO A 3 21.43 33.29 38.62
C PRO A 3 22.11 32.07 37.93
N PHE A 4 22.31 30.99 38.68
CA PHE A 4 22.68 29.67 38.13
C PHE A 4 21.45 29.12 37.39
N ILE A 5 21.43 29.23 36.06
CA ILE A 5 20.38 28.62 35.24
C ILE A 5 20.63 27.10 35.21
N PRO A 6 19.72 26.27 35.76
CA PRO A 6 19.84 24.83 35.61
C PRO A 6 19.63 24.50 34.12
N LEU A 7 20.65 23.91 33.50
CA LEU A 7 20.56 23.42 32.12
C LEU A 7 19.44 22.37 32.07
N CYS A 8 18.31 22.73 31.46
CA CYS A 8 17.13 21.88 31.38
C CYS A 8 17.48 20.54 30.70
N PRO A 9 17.08 19.37 31.24
CA PRO A 9 17.34 18.06 30.63
C PRO A 9 16.77 17.93 29.20
N GLU A 10 15.84 18.79 28.81
CA GLU A 10 15.32 18.90 27.44
C GLU A 10 16.38 19.27 26.38
N ILE A 11 17.38 20.10 26.73
CA ILE A 11 18.37 20.58 25.74
C ILE A 11 19.42 19.50 25.45
N LEU A 12 19.72 18.65 26.44
CA LEU A 12 20.59 17.48 26.25
C LEU A 12 19.91 16.41 25.37
N HIS A 13 18.57 16.29 25.47
CA HIS A 13 17.78 15.37 24.64
C HIS A 13 17.64 15.85 23.19
N ARG A 14 17.65 17.16 22.93
CA ARG A 14 17.69 17.71 21.56
C ARG A 14 19.02 17.47 20.84
N ARG A 15 20.14 17.36 21.57
CA ARG A 15 21.46 17.25 20.95
C ARG A 15 21.74 15.87 20.34
N SER A 16 21.04 14.83 20.80
CA SER A 16 21.05 13.50 20.15
C SER A 16 20.35 13.46 18.79
N GLN A 17 19.63 14.53 18.40
CA GLN A 17 18.84 14.55 17.17
C GLN A 17 19.53 15.21 15.97
N GLN A 18 20.74 15.76 16.09
CA GLN A 18 21.44 16.41 14.97
C GLN A 18 22.86 15.87 14.74
N LEU A 19 22.91 14.73 14.02
CA LEU A 19 23.87 14.27 12.99
C LEU A 19 25.34 13.98 13.38
N PRO A 20 25.93 12.87 12.88
CA PRO A 20 26.35 12.84 11.47
C PRO A 20 25.79 11.67 10.67
N LEU A 21 25.95 11.84 9.37
CA LEU A 21 25.67 10.91 8.30
C LEU A 21 26.55 9.67 8.51
N GLU A 22 26.04 8.64 9.17
CA GLU A 22 26.73 7.35 9.24
C GLU A 22 26.46 6.59 7.94
N ALA A 23 27.50 6.58 7.13
CA ALA A 23 27.60 5.94 5.84
C ALA A 23 27.06 4.51 5.86
N HIS A 24 26.29 4.18 4.82
CA HIS A 24 25.91 2.82 4.47
C HIS A 24 27.11 1.86 4.59
N PRO A 25 27.09 0.85 5.48
CA PRO A 25 28.03 -0.25 5.38
C PRO A 25 27.67 -1.07 4.12
N VAL A 26 28.60 -1.08 3.17
CA VAL A 26 28.56 -1.92 1.97
C VAL A 26 28.38 -3.39 2.40
N PRO A 27 27.38 -4.12 1.87
CA PRO A 27 26.98 -5.38 2.47
C PRO A 27 27.98 -6.51 2.13
N THR A 28 28.49 -7.14 3.18
CA THR A 28 29.22 -8.42 3.13
C THR A 28 28.25 -9.51 2.67
N SER A 29 28.69 -10.44 1.82
CA SER A 29 27.83 -11.39 1.08
C SER A 29 26.81 -12.20 1.92
N SER A 30 27.02 -12.40 3.23
CA SER A 30 26.05 -13.04 4.13
C SER A 30 24.94 -12.10 4.63
N ASN A 31 25.25 -10.82 4.80
CA ASN A 31 24.30 -9.80 5.27
C ASN A 31 23.36 -9.36 4.14
N THR A 32 23.84 -9.37 2.90
CA THR A 32 23.05 -9.05 1.69
C THR A 32 21.78 -9.89 1.58
N PHE A 33 21.84 -11.19 1.86
CA PHE A 33 20.68 -12.08 1.79
C PHE A 33 19.62 -11.73 2.86
N PHE A 34 20.06 -11.40 4.07
CA PHE A 34 19.17 -10.96 5.15
C PHE A 34 18.48 -9.64 4.81
N TYR A 35 19.20 -8.66 4.26
CA TYR A 35 18.62 -7.40 3.80
C TYR A 35 17.67 -7.59 2.61
N LEU A 36 18.01 -8.45 1.65
CA LEU A 36 17.16 -8.77 0.50
C LEU A 36 15.87 -9.47 0.92
N GLN A 37 15.94 -10.44 1.84
CA GLN A 37 14.77 -11.16 2.32
C GLN A 37 13.80 -10.24 3.08
N ASN A 38 14.32 -9.42 4.02
CA ASN A 38 13.49 -8.47 4.76
C ASN A 38 12.93 -7.37 3.84
N GLY A 39 13.73 -6.88 2.90
CA GLY A 39 13.28 -5.91 1.90
C GLY A 39 12.20 -6.46 0.97
N LEU A 40 12.32 -7.72 0.54
CA LEU A 40 11.30 -8.38 -0.27
C LEU A 40 9.99 -8.59 0.51
N LEU A 41 10.08 -9.00 1.77
CA LEU A 41 8.91 -9.21 2.62
C LEU A 41 8.20 -7.88 2.94
N ALA A 42 8.98 -6.82 3.20
CA ALA A 42 8.48 -5.46 3.34
C ALA A 42 7.79 -4.99 2.06
N ALA A 43 8.43 -5.15 0.89
CA ALA A 43 7.86 -4.77 -0.40
C ALA A 43 6.56 -5.55 -0.71
N ALA A 44 6.51 -6.84 -0.39
CA ALA A 44 5.30 -7.65 -0.52
C ALA A 44 4.18 -7.14 0.40
N CYS A 45 4.49 -6.76 1.64
CA CYS A 45 3.53 -6.12 2.55
C CYS A 45 3.01 -4.79 1.99
N VAL A 46 3.89 -3.92 1.47
CA VAL A 46 3.46 -2.66 0.80
C VAL A 46 2.54 -2.95 -0.37
N ALA A 47 2.93 -3.89 -1.23
CA ALA A 47 2.14 -4.22 -2.41
C ALA A 47 0.73 -4.68 -2.00
N LEU A 48 0.62 -5.55 -1.00
CA LEU A 48 -0.67 -5.99 -0.45
C LEU A 48 -1.46 -4.83 0.16
N ALA A 49 -0.82 -3.94 0.92
CA ALA A 49 -1.46 -2.76 1.53
C ALA A 49 -1.98 -1.78 0.48
N ALA A 50 -1.14 -1.45 -0.51
CA ALA A 50 -1.45 -0.56 -1.62
C ALA A 50 -2.59 -1.14 -2.48
N LEU A 51 -2.55 -2.45 -2.76
CA LEU A 51 -3.64 -3.14 -3.44
C LEU A 51 -4.91 -3.12 -2.61
N ALA A 52 -4.85 -3.35 -1.30
CA ALA A 52 -6.00 -3.30 -0.41
C ALA A 52 -6.63 -1.90 -0.37
N ALA A 53 -5.83 -0.85 -0.28
CA ALA A 53 -6.28 0.54 -0.31
C ALA A 53 -6.89 0.91 -1.67
N GLY A 54 -6.19 0.63 -2.77
CA GLY A 54 -6.68 0.90 -4.13
C GLY A 54 -7.94 0.10 -4.47
N LEU A 55 -8.04 -1.14 -4.00
CA LEU A 55 -9.25 -1.95 -4.16
C LEU A 55 -10.39 -1.46 -3.29
N THR A 56 -10.14 -0.94 -2.08
CA THR A 56 -11.16 -0.31 -1.25
C THR A 56 -11.76 0.90 -1.99
N MET A 57 -10.92 1.77 -2.52
CA MET A 57 -11.38 2.93 -3.31
C MET A 57 -12.08 2.49 -4.61
N GLY A 58 -11.58 1.44 -5.27
CA GLY A 58 -12.19 0.86 -6.47
C GLY A 58 -13.55 0.19 -6.21
N LEU A 59 -13.68 -0.57 -5.12
CA LEU A 59 -14.93 -1.20 -4.67
C LEU A 59 -15.98 -0.15 -4.31
N LEU A 60 -15.57 0.93 -3.63
CA LEU A 60 -16.44 2.07 -3.36
C LEU A 60 -16.90 2.78 -4.64
N SER A 61 -16.10 2.73 -5.71
CA SER A 61 -16.46 3.27 -7.03
C SER A 61 -17.32 2.31 -7.88
N LEU A 62 -17.28 1.00 -7.60
CA LEU A 62 -17.99 -0.05 -8.32
C LEU A 62 -19.42 -0.21 -7.79
N ASP A 63 -20.36 0.58 -8.33
CA ASP A 63 -21.77 0.47 -7.95
C ASP A 63 -22.45 -0.78 -8.57
N PRO A 64 -23.13 -1.63 -7.79
CA PRO A 64 -23.80 -2.84 -8.29
C PRO A 64 -24.84 -2.55 -9.39
N LEU A 65 -25.46 -1.37 -9.42
CA LEU A 65 -26.35 -0.94 -10.50
C LEU A 65 -25.57 -0.72 -11.80
N MET A 66 -24.41 -0.05 -11.73
CA MET A 66 -23.56 0.16 -12.90
C MET A 66 -23.02 -1.16 -13.46
N LEU A 67 -22.70 -2.12 -12.59
CA LEU A 67 -22.34 -3.48 -13.04
C LEU A 67 -23.51 -4.20 -13.71
N ARG A 68 -24.74 -4.09 -13.18
CA ARG A 68 -25.93 -4.69 -13.82
C ARG A 68 -26.23 -4.07 -15.19
N ILE A 69 -26.04 -2.78 -15.34
CA ILE A 69 -26.16 -2.10 -16.63
C ILE A 69 -25.09 -2.65 -17.58
N LYS A 70 -23.84 -2.76 -17.13
CA LYS A 70 -22.72 -3.27 -17.95
C LYS A 70 -22.88 -4.73 -18.36
N MET A 71 -23.49 -5.58 -17.53
CA MET A 71 -23.85 -6.96 -17.90
C MET A 71 -24.87 -7.02 -19.04
N ARG A 72 -25.82 -6.07 -19.08
CA ARG A 72 -26.86 -6.02 -20.14
C ARG A 72 -26.36 -5.33 -21.41
N ALA A 73 -25.61 -4.25 -21.26
CA ALA A 73 -25.16 -3.40 -22.37
C ALA A 73 -23.76 -3.77 -22.91
N GLY A 74 -23.04 -4.68 -22.26
CA GLY A 74 -21.68 -5.08 -22.66
C GLY A 74 -21.62 -5.67 -24.07
N ALA A 75 -20.64 -5.23 -24.86
CA ALA A 75 -20.45 -5.67 -26.24
C ALA A 75 -19.84 -7.07 -26.35
N THR A 76 -19.02 -7.48 -25.36
CA THR A 76 -18.27 -8.75 -25.38
C THR A 76 -18.70 -9.70 -24.25
N ASP A 77 -18.78 -11.00 -24.53
CA ASP A 77 -19.10 -12.03 -23.51
C ASP A 77 -18.07 -12.08 -22.36
N THR A 78 -16.82 -11.73 -22.62
CA THR A 78 -15.76 -11.64 -21.60
C THR A 78 -16.03 -10.52 -20.59
N GLU A 79 -16.46 -9.35 -21.04
CA GLU A 79 -16.80 -8.21 -20.19
C GLU A 79 -18.03 -8.50 -19.32
N LYS A 80 -19.02 -9.22 -19.86
CA LYS A 80 -20.21 -9.65 -19.12
C LYS A 80 -19.85 -10.62 -18.00
N LYS A 81 -19.03 -11.65 -18.29
CA LYS A 81 -18.55 -12.62 -17.28
C LYS A 81 -17.68 -11.95 -16.22
N GLN A 82 -16.88 -10.95 -16.59
CA GLN A 82 -16.12 -10.14 -15.64
C GLN A 82 -17.04 -9.37 -14.71
N ALA A 83 -18.01 -8.63 -15.26
CA ALA A 83 -18.96 -7.87 -14.46
C ALA A 83 -19.80 -8.75 -13.52
N GLU A 84 -20.20 -9.94 -13.96
CA GLU A 84 -20.93 -10.90 -13.12
C GLU A 84 -20.11 -11.35 -11.90
N LYS A 85 -18.83 -11.71 -12.12
CA LYS A 85 -17.91 -12.05 -11.02
C LYS A 85 -17.72 -10.88 -10.06
N LEU A 86 -17.51 -9.68 -10.59
CA LEU A 86 -17.34 -8.49 -9.75
C LEU A 86 -18.60 -8.21 -8.92
N LEU A 87 -19.80 -8.38 -9.49
CA LEU A 87 -21.07 -8.13 -8.83
C LEU A 87 -21.29 -9.07 -7.64
N GLY A 88 -20.92 -10.36 -7.78
CA GLY A 88 -21.03 -11.33 -6.69
C GLY A 88 -20.18 -10.96 -5.47
N LEU A 89 -18.96 -10.46 -5.70
CA LEU A 89 -18.08 -10.03 -4.62
C LEU A 89 -18.55 -8.70 -3.98
N VAL A 90 -19.00 -7.73 -4.78
CA VAL A 90 -19.52 -6.45 -4.26
C VAL A 90 -20.74 -6.64 -3.36
N GLN A 91 -21.54 -7.70 -3.53
CA GLN A 91 -22.64 -8.01 -2.61
C GLN A 91 -22.18 -8.31 -1.18
N GLN A 92 -20.94 -8.75 -0.97
CA GLN A 92 -20.33 -9.00 0.35
C GLN A 92 -19.36 -7.89 0.78
N HIS A 93 -19.61 -6.64 0.39
CA HIS A 93 -18.72 -5.50 0.63
C HIS A 93 -18.24 -5.34 2.09
N HIS A 94 -19.07 -5.66 3.08
CA HIS A 94 -18.70 -5.49 4.50
C HIS A 94 -17.53 -6.40 4.93
N LEU A 95 -17.53 -7.68 4.56
CA LEU A 95 -16.44 -8.62 4.92
C LEU A 95 -15.17 -8.27 4.16
N LEU A 96 -15.30 -7.91 2.88
CA LEU A 96 -14.19 -7.47 2.05
C LEU A 96 -13.54 -6.20 2.63
N LEU A 97 -14.34 -5.20 2.99
CA LEU A 97 -13.81 -3.95 3.52
C LEU A 97 -13.10 -4.18 4.88
N VAL A 98 -13.65 -5.01 5.77
CA VAL A 98 -12.99 -5.34 7.04
C VAL A 98 -11.67 -6.08 6.82
N THR A 99 -11.62 -7.07 5.93
CA THR A 99 -10.40 -7.85 5.66
C THR A 99 -9.34 -7.03 4.93
N LEU A 100 -9.73 -6.17 4.00
CA LEU A 100 -8.84 -5.20 3.34
C LEU A 100 -8.25 -4.18 4.33
N LEU A 101 -9.08 -3.64 5.22
CA LEU A 101 -8.61 -2.73 6.27
C LEU A 101 -7.65 -3.43 7.25
N LEU A 102 -7.93 -4.69 7.61
CA LEU A 102 -7.07 -5.48 8.48
C LEU A 102 -5.72 -5.78 7.83
N MET A 103 -5.71 -6.16 6.55
CA MET A 103 -4.47 -6.36 5.76
C MET A 103 -3.65 -5.06 5.66
N ASN A 104 -4.32 -3.92 5.42
CA ASN A 104 -3.67 -2.60 5.40
C ASN A 104 -3.09 -2.23 6.77
N SER A 105 -3.81 -2.48 7.86
CA SER A 105 -3.34 -2.21 9.22
C SER A 105 -2.12 -3.08 9.58
N MET A 106 -2.16 -4.37 9.24
CA MET A 106 -1.02 -5.28 9.46
C MET A 106 0.22 -4.83 8.70
N ALA A 107 0.07 -4.43 7.43
CA ALA A 107 1.19 -3.95 6.64
C ALA A 107 1.76 -2.62 7.16
N ASN A 108 0.90 -1.72 7.66
CA ASN A 108 1.33 -0.46 8.25
C ASN A 108 2.11 -0.62 9.56
N GLU A 109 1.93 -1.72 10.30
CA GLU A 109 2.79 -2.05 11.44
C GLU A 109 4.03 -2.85 11.04
N ALA A 110 3.89 -3.80 10.12
CA ALA A 110 5.00 -4.65 9.68
C ALA A 110 6.06 -3.84 8.92
N LEU A 111 5.65 -2.86 8.10
CA LEU A 111 6.57 -2.14 7.24
C LEU A 111 7.59 -1.27 8.01
N PRO A 112 7.18 -0.43 8.99
CA PRO A 112 8.13 0.29 9.82
C PRO A 112 9.02 -0.66 10.63
N LEU A 113 8.50 -1.81 11.10
CA LEU A 113 9.31 -2.80 11.84
C LEU A 113 10.46 -3.38 11.00
N PHE A 114 10.24 -3.63 9.71
CA PHE A 114 11.29 -4.08 8.80
C PHE A 114 12.23 -2.94 8.38
N LEU A 115 11.70 -1.74 8.13
CA LEU A 115 12.51 -0.58 7.77
C LEU A 115 13.39 -0.10 8.93
N ASP A 116 12.94 -0.22 10.17
CA ASP A 116 13.71 0.14 11.38
C ASP A 116 15.00 -0.69 11.52
N LYS A 117 15.08 -1.86 10.86
CA LYS A 117 16.32 -2.65 10.77
C LYS A 117 17.35 -2.09 9.78
N ILE A 118 16.97 -1.11 8.96
CA ILE A 118 17.74 -0.61 7.82
C ILE A 118 17.99 0.90 7.93
N VAL A 119 17.00 1.67 8.38
CA VAL A 119 17.04 3.13 8.51
C VAL A 119 16.68 3.56 9.93
N PRO A 120 17.00 4.79 10.34
CA PRO A 120 16.62 5.29 11.66
C PRO A 120 15.10 5.25 11.89
N SER A 121 14.66 4.88 13.09
CA SER A 121 13.25 4.62 13.42
C SER A 121 12.27 5.72 13.00
N TYR A 122 12.66 6.98 13.15
CA TYR A 122 11.82 8.11 12.75
C TYR A 122 11.68 8.26 11.23
N VAL A 123 12.75 7.94 10.48
CA VAL A 123 12.74 7.93 9.01
C VAL A 123 11.97 6.72 8.51
N ALA A 124 12.09 5.57 9.19
CA ALA A 124 11.37 4.34 8.85
C ALA A 124 9.86 4.56 8.76
N VAL A 125 9.28 5.21 9.77
CA VAL A 125 7.82 5.48 9.82
C VAL A 125 7.40 6.46 8.73
N ILE A 126 8.10 7.58 8.57
CA ILE A 126 7.76 8.62 7.58
C ILE A 126 7.87 8.05 6.15
N LEU A 127 8.98 7.35 5.87
CA LEU A 127 9.21 6.73 4.57
C LEU A 127 8.17 5.63 4.29
N SER A 128 7.85 4.82 5.30
CA SER A 128 6.86 3.75 5.19
C SER A 128 5.49 4.25 4.76
N VAL A 129 4.95 5.22 5.50
CA VAL A 129 3.63 5.80 5.23
C VAL A 129 3.61 6.49 3.85
N THR A 130 4.68 7.22 3.52
CA THR A 130 4.80 7.90 2.23
C THR A 130 4.82 6.90 1.07
N LEU A 131 5.56 5.80 1.19
CA LEU A 131 5.64 4.77 0.16
C LEU A 131 4.28 4.08 -0.05
N VAL A 132 3.60 3.67 1.03
CA VAL A 132 2.29 3.01 0.94
C VAL A 132 1.26 3.92 0.26
N LEU A 133 1.19 5.20 0.65
CA LEU A 133 0.25 6.17 0.08
C LEU A 133 0.58 6.47 -1.40
N PHE A 134 1.87 6.61 -1.71
CA PHE A 134 2.32 6.91 -3.07
C PHE A 134 2.05 5.76 -4.03
N PHE A 135 2.36 4.53 -3.65
CA PHE A 135 2.10 3.34 -4.46
C PHE A 135 0.60 2.96 -4.50
N GLY A 136 -0.14 3.20 -3.41
CA GLY A 136 -1.56 2.84 -3.29
C GLY A 136 -2.52 3.79 -3.99
N GLU A 137 -2.27 5.10 -3.96
CA GLU A 137 -3.22 6.10 -4.44
C GLU A 137 -2.65 7.00 -5.55
N ILE A 138 -1.39 7.43 -5.41
CA ILE A 138 -0.81 8.42 -6.32
C ILE A 138 -0.43 7.82 -7.67
N ILE A 139 0.29 6.69 -7.70
CA ILE A 139 0.67 6.04 -8.96
C ILE A 139 -0.57 5.59 -9.75
N PRO A 140 -1.57 4.90 -9.16
CA PRO A 140 -2.76 4.52 -9.89
C PRO A 140 -3.52 5.75 -10.43
N SER A 141 -3.73 6.79 -9.61
CA SER A 141 -4.42 8.01 -10.05
C SER A 141 -3.68 8.74 -11.17
N ALA A 142 -2.34 8.82 -11.07
CA ALA A 142 -1.51 9.43 -12.11
C ALA A 142 -1.59 8.65 -13.44
N VAL A 143 -1.62 7.32 -13.37
CA VAL A 143 -1.73 6.43 -14.53
C VAL A 143 -3.11 6.52 -15.19
N PHE A 144 -4.19 6.66 -14.41
CA PHE A 144 -5.56 6.79 -14.94
C PHE A 144 -5.86 8.15 -15.60
N THR A 145 -5.14 9.22 -15.25
CA THR A 145 -5.40 10.58 -15.77
C THR A 145 -4.58 10.92 -17.03
N GLY A 146 -3.79 9.97 -17.54
CA GLY A 146 -2.90 10.18 -18.69
C GLY A 146 -3.56 10.00 -20.07
N PRO A 147 -2.91 10.46 -21.16
CA PRO A 147 -3.43 10.38 -22.54
C PRO A 147 -3.68 8.94 -23.04
N ASN A 148 -3.16 7.93 -22.33
CA ASN A 148 -3.29 6.51 -22.66
C ASN A 148 -4.38 5.77 -21.85
N GLN A 149 -5.25 6.51 -21.15
CA GLN A 149 -6.32 6.00 -20.26
C GLN A 149 -7.14 4.85 -20.87
N MET A 150 -7.46 4.89 -22.17
CA MET A 150 -8.20 3.82 -22.87
C MET A 150 -7.41 2.50 -22.97
N LYS A 151 -6.10 2.58 -23.23
CA LYS A 151 -5.22 1.41 -23.35
C LYS A 151 -4.91 0.81 -21.98
N ILE A 152 -4.78 1.67 -20.98
CA ILE A 152 -4.50 1.29 -19.60
C ILE A 152 -5.75 0.65 -18.95
N ALA A 153 -6.95 1.16 -19.20
CA ALA A 153 -8.20 0.58 -18.70
C ALA A 153 -8.39 -0.87 -19.14
N SER A 154 -8.05 -1.19 -20.39
CA SER A 154 -8.02 -2.58 -20.89
C SER A 154 -7.03 -3.45 -20.12
N MET A 155 -5.83 -2.91 -19.86
CA MET A 155 -4.75 -3.62 -19.16
C MET A 155 -5.01 -3.79 -17.65
N LEU A 156 -5.85 -2.95 -17.06
CA LEU A 156 -6.23 -2.99 -15.64
C LEU A 156 -7.35 -3.98 -15.35
N SER A 157 -8.19 -4.29 -16.34
CA SER A 157 -9.25 -5.30 -16.22
C SER A 157 -8.76 -6.65 -15.66
N PRO A 158 -7.65 -7.25 -16.15
CA PRO A 158 -7.11 -8.49 -15.58
C PRO A 158 -6.47 -8.31 -14.20
N VAL A 159 -5.93 -7.13 -13.85
CA VAL A 159 -5.36 -6.87 -12.51
C VAL A 159 -6.46 -6.92 -11.46
N VAL A 160 -7.60 -6.30 -11.74
CA VAL A 160 -8.79 -6.37 -10.86
C VAL A 160 -9.26 -7.80 -10.70
N GLN A 161 -9.26 -8.61 -11.77
CA GLN A 161 -9.59 -10.03 -11.67
C GLN A 161 -8.59 -10.85 -10.85
N ALA A 162 -7.29 -10.59 -10.98
CA ALA A 162 -6.26 -11.25 -10.20
C ALA A 162 -6.42 -10.96 -8.71
N VAL A 163 -6.71 -9.70 -8.38
CA VAL A 163 -7.00 -9.27 -7.01
C VAL A 163 -8.30 -9.91 -6.51
N MET A 164 -9.36 -9.95 -7.32
CA MET A 164 -10.59 -10.66 -6.95
C MET A 164 -10.39 -12.15 -6.71
N CYS A 165 -9.53 -12.80 -7.50
CA CYS A 165 -9.15 -14.19 -7.27
C CYS A 165 -8.44 -14.37 -5.91
N LEU A 166 -7.59 -13.41 -5.55
CA LEU A 166 -6.86 -13.40 -4.28
C LEU A 166 -7.77 -13.10 -3.07
N LEU A 167 -8.82 -12.30 -3.25
CA LEU A 167 -9.82 -12.02 -2.20
C LEU A 167 -10.86 -13.13 -2.04
N PHE A 168 -11.10 -13.94 -3.08
CA PHE A 168 -12.06 -15.05 -3.04
C PHE A 168 -11.85 -16.08 -1.91
N PRO A 169 -10.62 -16.53 -1.56
CA PRO A 169 -10.44 -17.45 -0.44
C PRO A 169 -10.73 -16.83 0.94
N ILE A 170 -10.82 -15.50 1.01
CA ILE A 170 -11.05 -14.74 2.25
C ILE A 170 -12.52 -14.29 2.35
N ALA A 171 -13.27 -14.31 1.23
CA ALA A 171 -14.66 -13.87 1.09
C ALA A 171 -15.68 -15.01 1.24
#